data_AF-A0A921HML5-F1
#
_entry.id   AF-A0A921HML5-F1
#
_cell.length_a   1.000
_cell.length_b   1.000
_cell.length_c   1.000
_cell.angle_alpha   90.00
_cell.angle_beta   90.00
_cell.angle_gamma   90.00
#
_symmetry.space_group_name_H-M   'P 1'
#
loop_
_entity.id
_entity.type
_entity.pdbx_description
1 polymer ?
#
loop_
_entity_poly.entity_id
_entity_poly.type
_entity_poly.pdbx_seq_one_letter_code
_entity_poly.pdbx_strand_id
1 'polypeptide(L)'
;MQVSIKWLKDYIDFTETPAQLADKLTMAGIPVENIIDPGEGLEKVVTGRIEKLEPHQNSDHLQICTMNVGLPENIIIVTGAQNVAEGQVVPVAMVGAHLPNGMKISKGKLRGVASNGMLCSAQELKLDLEKLPPEQKTGIFILPPDTPVGIPAKDVLGLNDVVLEFELTANRADCFSVVGLVREIAAITGNKPHFPEIKFTEDDATKLSDIFAVEIADPDLCSRFSTRMLKNVKIGPSPEWMQQRLEGAGIRSINNVVDVTNFVMIELGHPMHAYDYDQIAGQKLIARRAVEGEELHTLDDTSRKAKGEMLVIADTEKAAGLAGIMGGFETEITDKTTTVVLESADFYGPCIRRTARACGLSSEASGRFERGIDSETTIKALDRAAQLLQEMGACTVCQGIVDVYPNP
;
A
#
# COMPACT_ATOMS: atom_id res chain seq x y z
N MET A 1 4.82 8.70 8.64
CA MET A 1 4.95 7.41 7.91
C MET A 1 3.98 6.43 8.52
N GLN A 2 3.30 5.61 7.74
CA GLN A 2 2.39 4.59 8.26
C GLN A 2 2.88 3.19 7.89
N VAL A 3 2.82 2.25 8.82
CA VAL A 3 3.17 0.84 8.57
C VAL A 3 2.26 -0.08 9.38
N SER A 4 1.77 -1.14 8.74
CA SER A 4 0.92 -2.11 9.39
C SER A 4 1.70 -3.12 10.25
N ILE A 5 1.07 -3.56 11.34
CA ILE A 5 1.64 -4.55 12.26
C ILE A 5 1.83 -5.89 11.57
N LYS A 6 0.92 -6.33 10.69
CA LYS A 6 1.12 -7.56 9.92
C LYS A 6 2.37 -7.44 9.04
N TRP A 7 2.58 -6.30 8.40
CA TRP A 7 3.76 -6.13 7.55
C TRP A 7 5.06 -6.15 8.35
N LEU A 8 5.10 -5.54 9.53
CA LEU A 8 6.25 -5.68 10.44
C LEU A 8 6.50 -7.14 10.82
N LYS A 9 5.42 -7.90 11.08
CA LYS A 9 5.49 -9.33 11.43
C LYS A 9 5.96 -10.24 10.30
N ASP A 10 5.91 -9.79 9.05
CA ASP A 10 6.53 -10.50 7.92
C ASP A 10 8.06 -10.51 7.97
N TYR A 11 8.68 -9.71 8.85
CA TYR A 11 10.14 -9.64 9.01
C TYR A 11 10.62 -9.76 10.45
N ILE A 12 9.75 -9.67 11.46
CA ILE A 12 10.13 -9.85 12.86
C ILE A 12 8.97 -10.29 13.74
N ASP A 13 9.18 -11.37 14.48
CA ASP A 13 8.23 -11.80 15.50
C ASP A 13 8.36 -10.95 16.76
N PHE A 14 7.22 -10.57 17.34
CA PHE A 14 7.12 -9.92 18.64
C PHE A 14 5.77 -10.23 19.29
N THR A 15 5.73 -10.16 20.62
CA THR A 15 4.56 -10.56 21.43
C THR A 15 3.78 -9.37 21.99
N GLU A 16 4.39 -8.20 21.93
CA GLU A 16 3.85 -6.93 22.37
C GLU A 16 2.54 -6.61 21.65
N THR A 17 1.59 -6.04 22.40
CA THR A 17 0.42 -5.41 21.79
C THR A 17 0.85 -4.17 20.99
N PRO A 18 0.04 -3.69 20.03
CA PRO A 18 0.35 -2.47 19.29
C PRO A 18 0.68 -1.27 20.20
N ALA A 19 -0.07 -1.10 21.30
CA ALA A 19 0.19 -0.06 22.29
C ALA A 19 1.54 -0.23 23.00
N GLN A 20 1.88 -1.46 23.44
CA GLN A 20 3.16 -1.73 24.08
C GLN A 20 4.34 -1.50 23.13
N LEU A 21 4.19 -1.88 21.86
CA LEU A 21 5.21 -1.64 20.84
C LEU A 21 5.40 -0.15 20.57
N ALA A 22 4.30 0.60 20.43
CA ALA A 22 4.31 2.04 20.24
C ALA A 22 5.00 2.79 21.38
N ASP A 23 4.70 2.41 22.64
CA ASP A 23 5.35 2.97 23.82
C ASP A 23 6.86 2.71 23.81
N LYS A 24 7.28 1.48 23.51
CA LYS A 24 8.70 1.12 23.45
C LYS A 24 9.45 1.88 22.35
N LEU A 25 8.86 2.00 21.16
CA LEU A 25 9.43 2.74 20.03
C LEU A 25 9.56 4.24 20.37
N THR A 26 8.52 4.82 20.95
CA THR A 26 8.52 6.22 21.38
C THR A 26 9.61 6.49 22.42
N MET A 27 9.75 5.61 23.42
CA MET A 27 10.83 5.70 24.42
C MET A 27 12.23 5.53 23.82
N ALA A 28 12.36 4.85 22.68
CA ALA A 28 13.60 4.70 21.93
C ALA A 28 13.89 5.86 20.96
N GLY A 29 13.04 6.89 20.93
CA GLY A 29 13.20 8.05 20.06
C GLY A 29 12.62 7.87 18.65
N ILE A 30 11.65 6.97 18.49
CA ILE A 30 10.85 6.78 17.28
C ILE A 30 9.38 7.01 17.65
N PRO A 31 8.92 8.27 17.67
CA PRO A 31 7.57 8.59 18.12
C PRO A 31 6.51 7.93 17.27
N VAL A 32 5.59 7.23 17.93
CA VAL A 32 4.34 6.76 17.33
C VAL A 32 3.24 7.74 17.73
N GLU A 33 2.71 8.46 16.74
CA GLU A 33 1.70 9.50 16.92
C GLU A 33 0.32 8.88 17.13
N ASN A 34 -0.06 7.94 16.25
CA ASN A 34 -1.37 7.30 16.28
C ASN A 34 -1.27 5.78 16.11
N ILE A 35 -2.21 5.08 16.72
CA ILE A 35 -2.46 3.65 16.50
C ILE A 35 -3.85 3.56 15.87
N ILE A 36 -3.89 3.17 14.60
CA ILE A 36 -5.11 3.12 13.81
C ILE A 36 -5.56 1.66 13.76
N ASP A 37 -6.69 1.33 14.40
CA ASP A 37 -7.31 0.01 14.36
C ASP A 37 -8.61 0.06 13.56
N PRO A 38 -8.60 -0.33 12.26
CA PRO A 38 -9.80 -0.40 11.43
C PRO A 38 -10.87 -1.35 11.97
N GLY A 39 -10.50 -2.28 12.85
CA GLY A 39 -11.39 -3.25 13.47
C GLY A 39 -11.93 -2.81 14.84
N GLU A 40 -11.61 -1.60 15.29
CA GLU A 40 -12.10 -1.06 16.57
C GLU A 40 -13.64 -1.06 16.61
N GLY A 41 -14.23 -1.67 17.64
CA GLY A 41 -15.68 -1.79 17.77
C GLY A 41 -16.28 -2.99 17.02
N LEU A 42 -15.46 -3.82 16.36
CA LEU A 42 -15.91 -5.09 15.77
C LEU A 42 -15.70 -6.28 16.71
N GLU A 43 -15.44 -6.04 18.00
CA GLU A 43 -15.34 -7.10 18.99
C GLU A 43 -16.70 -7.80 19.14
N LYS A 44 -16.70 -9.13 19.01
CA LYS A 44 -17.89 -10.00 18.99
C LYS A 44 -18.83 -9.79 17.80
N VAL A 45 -18.33 -9.21 16.70
CA VAL A 45 -18.98 -9.32 15.40
C VAL A 45 -18.40 -10.53 14.68
N VAL A 46 -19.25 -11.50 14.34
CA VAL A 46 -18.87 -12.76 13.68
C VAL A 46 -19.63 -12.94 12.38
N THR A 47 -19.13 -13.76 11.48
CA THR A 47 -19.89 -14.15 10.29
C THR A 47 -21.00 -15.15 10.68
N GLY A 48 -22.19 -14.98 10.11
CA GLY A 48 -23.33 -15.86 10.35
C GLY A 48 -24.11 -16.16 9.08
N ARG A 49 -24.67 -17.36 8.97
CA ARG A 49 -25.53 -17.76 7.85
C ARG A 49 -26.98 -17.81 8.27
N ILE A 50 -27.86 -17.27 7.43
CA ILE A 50 -29.31 -17.36 7.59
C ILE A 50 -29.75 -18.78 7.20
N GLU A 51 -30.05 -19.63 8.16
CA GLU A 51 -30.51 -21.01 7.91
C GLU A 51 -32.01 -21.07 7.60
N LYS A 52 -32.79 -20.17 8.20
CA LYS A 52 -34.25 -20.11 8.01
C LYS A 52 -34.76 -18.68 8.18
N LEU A 53 -35.70 -18.28 7.34
CA LEU A 53 -36.33 -16.96 7.37
C LEU A 53 -37.86 -17.08 7.48
N GLU A 54 -38.45 -16.43 8.49
CA GLU A 54 -39.89 -16.47 8.72
C GLU A 54 -40.46 -15.05 8.92
N PRO A 55 -41.66 -14.73 8.40
CA PRO A 55 -42.30 -13.45 8.68
C PRO A 55 -42.67 -13.36 10.17
N HIS A 56 -42.51 -12.18 10.76
CA HIS A 56 -42.84 -11.99 12.16
C HIS A 56 -44.37 -11.97 12.36
N GLN A 57 -44.91 -12.88 13.18
CA GLN A 57 -46.37 -13.04 13.35
C GLN A 57 -47.10 -11.76 13.80
N ASN A 58 -46.41 -10.90 14.58
CA ASN A 58 -46.96 -9.64 15.08
C ASN A 58 -46.44 -8.38 14.33
N SER A 59 -45.84 -8.50 13.14
CA SER A 59 -45.38 -7.35 12.34
C SER A 59 -45.27 -7.68 10.85
N ASP A 60 -45.78 -6.79 10.01
CA ASP A 60 -45.62 -6.80 8.55
C ASP A 60 -44.22 -6.39 8.06
N HIS A 61 -43.47 -5.63 8.87
CA HIS A 61 -42.14 -5.13 8.51
C HIS A 61 -40.95 -5.85 9.18
N LEU A 62 -41.19 -6.90 9.98
CA LEU A 62 -40.12 -7.64 10.66
C LEU A 62 -40.05 -9.09 10.20
N GLN A 63 -38.84 -9.64 10.23
CA GLN A 63 -38.55 -11.03 9.90
C GLN A 63 -37.78 -11.68 11.05
N ILE A 64 -37.99 -12.98 11.24
CA ILE A 64 -37.31 -13.82 12.22
C ILE A 64 -36.29 -14.66 11.46
N CYS A 65 -35.02 -14.42 11.74
CA CYS A 65 -33.90 -15.16 11.16
C CYS A 65 -33.39 -16.20 12.16
N THR A 66 -33.34 -17.46 11.75
CA THR A 66 -32.57 -18.50 12.44
C THR A 66 -31.15 -18.48 11.89
N MET A 67 -30.19 -18.14 12.74
CA MET A 67 -28.81 -17.87 12.36
C MET A 67 -27.87 -18.95 12.88
N ASN A 68 -27.08 -19.52 11.96
CA ASN A 68 -25.89 -20.27 12.32
C ASN A 68 -24.71 -19.30 12.43
N VAL A 69 -24.11 -19.19 13.60
CA VAL A 69 -22.97 -18.30 13.89
C VAL A 69 -21.75 -19.10 14.39
N GLY A 70 -21.67 -20.39 14.06
CA GLY A 70 -20.60 -21.29 14.50
C GLY A 70 -20.73 -21.78 15.96
N LEU A 71 -21.85 -21.49 16.62
CA LEU A 71 -22.20 -22.06 17.91
C LEU A 71 -22.86 -23.44 17.75
N PRO A 72 -22.89 -24.30 18.80
CA PRO A 72 -23.56 -25.60 18.74
C PRO A 72 -25.06 -25.52 18.42
N GLU A 73 -25.71 -24.42 18.83
CA GLU A 73 -27.12 -24.16 18.58
C GLU A 73 -27.29 -22.86 17.78
N ASN A 74 -28.25 -22.85 16.85
CA ASN A 74 -28.62 -21.66 16.11
C ASN A 74 -29.24 -20.62 17.03
N ILE A 75 -28.97 -19.35 16.75
CA ILE A 75 -29.57 -18.23 17.48
C ILE A 75 -30.71 -17.62 16.68
N ILE A 76 -31.67 -17.01 17.38
CA ILE A 76 -32.73 -16.22 16.75
C ILE A 76 -32.36 -14.75 16.77
N ILE A 77 -32.45 -14.11 15.62
CA ILE A 77 -32.30 -12.66 15.44
C ILE A 77 -33.53 -12.14 14.69
N VAL A 78 -34.13 -11.07 15.20
CA VAL A 78 -35.22 -10.37 14.52
C VAL A 78 -34.64 -9.18 13.77
N THR A 79 -34.95 -9.06 12.48
CA THR A 79 -34.47 -7.96 11.61
C THR A 79 -35.63 -7.25 10.92
N GLY A 80 -35.46 -5.96 10.65
CA GLY A 80 -36.35 -5.19 9.78
C GLY A 80 -35.82 -5.03 8.35
N ALA A 81 -34.60 -5.51 8.08
CA ALA A 81 -33.98 -5.40 6.76
C ALA A 81 -34.70 -6.30 5.76
N GLN A 82 -35.06 -5.75 4.60
CA GLN A 82 -35.84 -6.46 3.58
C GLN A 82 -34.96 -7.19 2.55
N ASN A 83 -33.64 -6.94 2.57
CA ASN A 83 -32.68 -7.55 1.65
C ASN A 83 -32.11 -8.90 2.15
N VAL A 84 -32.76 -9.51 3.14
CA VAL A 84 -32.35 -10.80 3.73
C VAL A 84 -32.95 -11.99 2.97
N ALA A 85 -32.19 -13.07 2.81
CA ALA A 85 -32.63 -14.32 2.21
C ALA A 85 -31.93 -15.53 2.86
N GLU A 86 -32.61 -16.68 2.85
CA GLU A 86 -32.02 -17.94 3.32
C GLU A 86 -30.73 -18.27 2.55
N GLY A 87 -29.74 -18.81 3.25
CA GLY A 87 -28.41 -19.12 2.71
C GLY A 87 -27.42 -17.97 2.71
N GLN A 88 -27.84 -16.71 2.88
CA GLN A 88 -26.92 -15.57 2.91
C GLN A 88 -25.98 -15.62 4.12
N VAL A 89 -24.72 -15.26 3.91
CA VAL A 89 -23.72 -15.05 4.96
C VAL A 89 -23.58 -13.55 5.23
N VAL A 90 -23.63 -13.14 6.50
CA VAL A 90 -23.73 -11.74 6.91
C VAL A 90 -22.92 -11.50 8.20
N PRO A 91 -22.43 -10.29 8.46
CA PRO A 91 -21.86 -9.93 9.76
C PRO A 91 -22.96 -9.87 10.82
N VAL A 92 -22.74 -10.54 11.95
CA VAL A 92 -23.65 -10.66 13.08
C VAL A 92 -22.98 -10.09 14.32
N ALA A 93 -23.53 -9.00 14.85
CA ALA A 93 -23.12 -8.46 16.14
C ALA A 93 -23.80 -9.26 17.26
N MET A 94 -22.99 -9.98 18.03
CA MET A 94 -23.46 -10.81 19.12
C MET A 94 -23.82 -9.98 20.36
N VAL A 95 -24.60 -10.54 21.28
CA VAL A 95 -24.91 -9.87 22.55
C VAL A 95 -23.63 -9.46 23.28
N GLY A 96 -23.57 -8.19 23.66
CA GLY A 96 -22.41 -7.54 24.28
C GLY A 96 -21.41 -6.93 23.30
N ALA A 97 -21.65 -7.01 21.98
CA ALA A 97 -20.88 -6.28 20.98
C ALA A 97 -21.09 -4.75 21.13
N HIS A 98 -20.05 -3.99 20.82
CA HIS A 98 -20.01 -2.52 20.88
C HIS A 98 -19.60 -1.99 19.51
N LEU A 99 -20.58 -1.72 18.65
CA LEU A 99 -20.31 -1.39 17.25
C LEU A 99 -19.59 -0.04 17.09
N PRO A 100 -18.84 0.15 15.98
CA PRO A 100 -18.06 1.36 15.74
C PRO A 100 -18.91 2.64 15.67
N ASN A 101 -20.20 2.52 15.38
CA ASN A 101 -21.18 3.62 15.40
C ASN A 101 -21.67 4.00 16.82
N GLY A 102 -21.17 3.35 17.87
CA GLY A 102 -21.56 3.56 19.26
C GLY A 102 -22.71 2.68 19.76
N MET A 103 -23.28 1.82 18.90
CA MET A 103 -24.41 0.95 19.27
C MET A 103 -23.96 -0.22 20.15
N LYS A 104 -24.69 -0.48 21.23
CA LYS A 104 -24.46 -1.62 22.13
C LYS A 104 -25.50 -2.69 21.92
N ILE A 105 -25.07 -3.91 21.62
CA ILE A 105 -25.99 -5.03 21.42
C ILE A 105 -26.32 -5.68 22.75
N SER A 106 -27.61 -5.76 23.07
CA SER A 106 -28.12 -6.38 24.29
C SER A 106 -29.18 -7.42 23.96
N LYS A 107 -29.44 -8.33 24.89
CA LYS A 107 -30.49 -9.34 24.73
C LYS A 107 -31.85 -8.65 24.85
N GLY A 108 -32.69 -8.78 23.83
CA GLY A 108 -33.98 -8.10 23.78
C GLY A 108 -35.11 -9.01 23.32
N LYS A 109 -36.35 -8.50 23.43
CA LYS A 109 -37.50 -9.07 22.75
C LYS A 109 -38.09 -8.02 21.82
N LEU A 110 -38.24 -8.36 20.54
CA LEU A 110 -38.97 -7.54 19.58
C LEU A 110 -40.34 -8.17 19.42
N ARG A 111 -41.39 -7.44 19.81
CA ARG A 111 -42.81 -7.87 19.69
C ARG A 111 -43.09 -9.31 20.18
N GLY A 112 -42.43 -9.68 21.29
CA GLY A 112 -42.60 -10.96 21.97
C GLY A 112 -41.57 -12.04 21.61
N VAL A 113 -40.86 -11.90 20.49
CA VAL A 113 -39.82 -12.85 20.04
C VAL A 113 -38.45 -12.42 20.53
N ALA A 114 -37.66 -13.35 21.08
CA ALA A 114 -36.31 -13.05 21.54
C ALA A 114 -35.36 -12.79 20.36
N SER A 115 -34.56 -11.72 20.45
CA SER A 115 -33.48 -11.43 19.50
C SER A 115 -32.14 -11.45 20.24
N ASN A 116 -31.22 -12.31 19.78
CA ASN A 116 -29.95 -12.61 20.44
C ASN A 116 -28.75 -12.02 19.69
N GLY A 117 -28.95 -10.90 19.01
CA GLY A 117 -27.93 -10.23 18.22
C GLY A 117 -28.58 -9.29 17.20
N MET A 118 -27.76 -8.84 16.26
CA MET A 118 -28.18 -7.96 15.17
C MET A 118 -27.41 -8.30 13.89
N LEU A 119 -28.10 -8.34 12.75
CA LEU A 119 -27.46 -8.41 11.43
C LEU A 119 -26.98 -6.99 11.08
N CYS A 120 -25.72 -6.84 10.69
CA CYS A 120 -25.12 -5.51 10.54
C CYS A 120 -25.15 -5.03 9.08
N SER A 121 -25.41 -3.74 8.91
CA SER A 121 -25.23 -2.98 7.67
C SER A 121 -23.79 -2.47 7.53
N ALA A 122 -23.40 -2.07 6.32
CA ALA A 122 -22.10 -1.44 6.07
C ALA A 122 -21.90 -0.15 6.91
N GLN A 123 -22.97 0.62 7.12
CA GLN A 123 -22.95 1.86 7.90
C GLN A 123 -22.68 1.60 9.39
N GLU A 124 -23.31 0.57 9.96
CA GLU A 124 -23.11 0.21 11.36
C GLU A 124 -21.69 -0.29 11.63
N LEU A 125 -21.11 -0.98 10.65
CA LEU A 125 -19.73 -1.45 10.66
C LEU A 125 -18.70 -0.36 10.31
N LYS A 126 -19.14 0.87 9.98
CA LYS A 126 -18.29 1.98 9.49
C LYS A 126 -17.40 1.59 8.29
N LEU A 127 -17.93 0.77 7.39
CA LEU A 127 -17.24 0.50 6.12
C LEU A 127 -17.25 1.75 5.24
N ASP A 128 -16.21 1.88 4.40
CA ASP A 128 -16.14 2.93 3.39
C ASP A 128 -17.20 2.70 2.31
N LEU A 129 -18.29 3.47 2.40
CA LEU A 129 -19.43 3.35 1.50
C LEU A 129 -19.09 3.77 0.06
N GLU A 130 -18.03 4.54 -0.17
CA GLU A 130 -17.63 4.95 -1.53
C GLU A 130 -17.05 3.77 -2.30
N LYS A 131 -16.32 2.88 -1.61
CA LYS A 131 -15.74 1.65 -2.17
C LYS A 131 -16.76 0.52 -2.40
N LEU A 132 -17.97 0.63 -1.86
CA LEU A 132 -18.99 -0.42 -1.98
C LEU A 132 -19.89 -0.28 -3.21
N PRO A 133 -20.36 -1.39 -3.82
CA PRO A 133 -21.42 -1.37 -4.82
C PRO A 133 -22.71 -0.75 -4.27
N PRO A 134 -23.54 -0.05 -5.08
CA PRO A 134 -24.78 0.58 -4.63
C PRO A 134 -25.70 -0.35 -3.83
N GLU A 135 -25.82 -1.61 -4.25
CA GLU A 135 -26.63 -2.63 -3.60
C GLU A 135 -26.19 -2.96 -2.17
N GLN A 136 -24.91 -2.76 -1.82
CA GLN A 136 -24.37 -3.01 -0.48
C GLN A 136 -24.41 -1.76 0.42
N LYS A 137 -24.79 -0.59 -0.10
CA LYS A 137 -24.90 0.66 0.69
C LYS A 137 -26.18 0.73 1.53
N THR A 138 -27.14 -0.15 1.25
CA THR A 138 -28.47 -0.16 1.89
C THR A 138 -28.82 -1.53 2.41
N GLY A 139 -29.56 -1.59 3.53
CA GLY A 139 -29.88 -2.85 4.18
C GLY A 139 -28.68 -3.48 4.88
N ILE A 140 -28.76 -4.80 5.12
CA ILE A 140 -27.66 -5.54 5.75
C ILE A 140 -26.52 -5.82 4.77
N PHE A 141 -25.29 -5.94 5.29
CA PHE A 141 -24.13 -6.27 4.49
C PHE A 141 -24.09 -7.78 4.19
N ILE A 142 -24.07 -8.14 2.91
CA ILE A 142 -24.07 -9.54 2.46
C ILE A 142 -22.66 -9.89 2.01
N LEU A 143 -22.09 -10.92 2.65
CA LEU A 143 -20.76 -11.45 2.36
C LEU A 143 -20.81 -12.47 1.22
N PRO A 144 -19.68 -12.76 0.57
CA PRO A 144 -19.57 -13.84 -0.42
C PRO A 144 -20.14 -15.16 0.13
N PRO A 145 -20.90 -15.95 -0.67
CA PRO A 145 -21.57 -17.16 -0.19
C PRO A 145 -20.65 -18.24 0.41
N ASP A 146 -19.38 -18.26 -0.01
CA ASP A 146 -18.33 -19.17 0.43
C ASP A 146 -17.61 -18.72 1.70
N THR A 147 -18.01 -17.59 2.28
CA THR A 147 -17.44 -17.06 3.53
C THR A 147 -17.64 -18.06 4.68
N PRO A 148 -16.58 -18.43 5.42
CA PRO A 148 -16.70 -19.30 6.59
C PRO A 148 -17.62 -18.69 7.65
N VAL A 149 -18.38 -19.55 8.35
CA VAL A 149 -19.33 -19.13 9.40
C VAL A 149 -18.69 -19.20 10.78
N GLY A 150 -18.99 -18.23 11.63
CA GLY A 150 -18.56 -18.16 13.03
C GLY A 150 -17.16 -17.60 13.25
N ILE A 151 -16.52 -17.06 12.20
CA ILE A 151 -15.21 -16.41 12.30
C ILE A 151 -15.38 -14.90 12.55
N PRO A 152 -14.39 -14.21 13.15
CA PRO A 152 -14.48 -12.77 13.37
C PRO A 152 -14.71 -12.01 12.06
N ALA A 153 -15.72 -11.14 12.03
CA ALA A 153 -16.09 -10.42 10.82
C ALA A 153 -14.96 -9.51 10.33
N LYS A 154 -14.18 -8.92 11.26
CA LYS A 154 -13.02 -8.10 10.91
C LYS A 154 -11.96 -8.84 10.10
N ASP A 155 -11.85 -10.17 10.25
CA ASP A 155 -10.87 -10.96 9.49
C ASP A 155 -11.30 -11.10 8.02
N VAL A 156 -12.61 -11.28 7.78
CA VAL A 156 -13.18 -11.39 6.43
C VAL A 156 -13.25 -10.03 5.73
N LEU A 157 -13.46 -8.96 6.51
CA LEU A 157 -13.55 -7.59 5.99
C LEU A 157 -12.16 -6.95 5.77
N GLY A 158 -11.07 -7.65 6.08
CA GLY A 158 -9.71 -7.10 5.99
C GLY A 158 -9.40 -6.02 7.03
N LEU A 159 -10.19 -5.92 8.10
CA LEU A 159 -10.10 -4.91 9.17
C LEU A 159 -9.34 -5.41 10.40
N ASN A 160 -8.53 -6.45 10.24
CA ASN A 160 -7.81 -7.12 11.33
C ASN A 160 -6.31 -6.80 11.35
N ASP A 161 -5.91 -5.70 10.73
CA ASP A 161 -4.54 -5.19 10.77
C ASP A 161 -4.51 -3.81 11.42
N VAL A 162 -3.58 -3.61 12.35
CA VAL A 162 -3.39 -2.35 13.05
C VAL A 162 -2.26 -1.60 12.38
N VAL A 163 -2.46 -0.31 12.12
CA VAL A 163 -1.46 0.56 11.50
C VAL A 163 -0.85 1.47 12.57
N LEU A 164 0.47 1.53 12.60
CA LEU A 164 1.21 2.49 13.40
C LEU A 164 1.56 3.70 12.54
N GLU A 165 1.20 4.89 13.02
CA GLU A 165 1.58 6.15 12.41
C GLU A 165 2.75 6.78 13.17
N PHE A 166 3.85 7.01 12.45
CA PHE A 166 5.12 7.48 12.98
C PHE A 166 5.36 8.96 12.64
N GLU A 167 5.70 9.74 13.67
CA GLU A 167 6.20 11.11 13.55
C GLU A 167 7.73 11.10 13.54
N LEU A 168 8.32 10.72 12.40
CA LEU A 168 9.75 10.53 12.27
C LEU A 168 10.51 11.86 12.16
N THR A 169 11.55 12.01 12.97
CA THR A 169 12.47 13.14 12.92
C THR A 169 13.47 13.01 11.77
N ALA A 170 14.02 14.13 11.30
CA ALA A 170 14.91 14.17 10.13
C ALA A 170 16.22 13.38 10.29
N ASN A 171 16.68 13.15 11.53
CA ASN A 171 17.87 12.36 11.82
C ASN A 171 17.65 10.84 11.72
N ARG A 172 16.41 10.39 11.50
CA ARG A 172 16.01 8.98 11.40
C ARG A 172 15.55 8.59 10.01
N ALA A 173 16.34 8.95 8.99
CA ALA A 173 16.07 8.60 7.59
C ALA A 173 15.93 7.08 7.40
N ASP A 174 16.68 6.29 8.17
CA ASP A 174 16.62 4.83 8.22
C ASP A 174 15.19 4.31 8.51
N CYS A 175 14.46 4.98 9.40
CA CYS A 175 13.12 4.59 9.82
C CYS A 175 12.03 4.95 8.79
N PHE A 176 12.36 5.64 7.69
CA PHE A 176 11.43 5.85 6.57
C PHE A 176 11.23 4.59 5.70
N SER A 177 11.46 3.41 6.29
CA SER A 177 11.35 2.10 5.68
C SER A 177 10.88 1.04 6.67
N VAL A 178 10.19 0.01 6.17
CA VAL A 178 9.80 -1.15 6.98
C VAL A 178 11.03 -1.89 7.48
N VAL A 179 12.04 -2.12 6.63
CA VAL A 179 13.30 -2.75 7.03
C VAL A 179 14.02 -1.97 8.12
N GLY A 180 14.01 -0.64 8.06
CA GLY A 180 14.56 0.22 9.11
C GLY A 180 13.82 0.09 10.43
N LEU A 181 12.50 0.19 10.42
CA LEU A 181 11.67 -0.02 11.61
C LEU A 181 11.88 -1.41 12.21
N VAL A 182 11.96 -2.45 11.38
CA VAL A 182 12.23 -3.83 11.81
C VAL A 182 13.59 -3.94 12.51
N ARG A 183 14.63 -3.25 12.04
CA ARG A 183 15.94 -3.21 12.72
C ARG A 183 15.84 -2.59 14.10
N GLU A 184 15.05 -1.53 14.25
CA GLU A 184 14.85 -0.86 15.54
C GLU A 184 14.04 -1.73 16.51
N ILE A 185 12.97 -2.36 16.02
CA ILE A 185 12.20 -3.33 16.80
C ILE A 185 13.11 -4.48 17.25
N ALA A 186 13.98 -4.99 16.38
CA ALA A 186 14.95 -6.03 16.74
C ALA A 186 15.89 -5.57 17.86
N ALA A 187 16.41 -4.35 17.78
CA ALA A 187 17.29 -3.79 18.79
C ALA A 187 16.57 -3.60 20.16
N ILE A 188 15.32 -3.18 20.14
CA ILE A 188 14.51 -2.91 21.34
C ILE A 188 14.03 -4.21 22.01
N THR A 189 13.61 -5.19 21.22
CA THR A 189 13.02 -6.44 21.72
C THR A 189 14.07 -7.53 21.97
N GLY A 190 15.23 -7.46 21.32
CA GLY A 190 16.21 -8.54 21.28
C GLY A 190 15.83 -9.68 20.34
N ASN A 191 14.73 -9.57 19.60
CA ASN A 191 14.28 -10.59 18.66
C ASN A 191 15.10 -10.55 17.36
N LYS A 192 15.19 -11.70 16.69
CA LYS A 192 15.95 -11.83 15.45
C LYS A 192 15.07 -11.49 14.24
N PRO A 193 15.44 -10.49 13.42
CA PRO A 193 14.71 -10.19 12.20
C PRO A 193 15.04 -11.21 11.10
N HIS A 194 14.12 -11.36 10.16
CA HIS A 194 14.26 -12.13 8.93
C HIS A 194 13.95 -11.21 7.74
N PHE A 195 14.99 -10.73 7.07
CA PHE A 195 14.85 -9.81 5.93
C PHE A 195 14.51 -10.55 4.63
N PRO A 196 13.85 -9.89 3.65
CA PRO A 196 13.48 -10.54 2.41
C PRO A 196 14.72 -10.99 1.65
N GLU A 197 14.70 -12.24 1.20
CA GLU A 197 15.71 -12.77 0.29
C GLU A 197 15.31 -12.44 -1.15
N ILE A 198 16.19 -11.76 -1.88
CA ILE A 198 15.92 -11.30 -3.24
C ILE A 198 16.42 -12.37 -4.21
N LYS A 199 15.47 -13.02 -4.89
CA LYS A 199 15.73 -14.09 -5.86
C LYS A 199 14.83 -13.91 -7.07
N PHE A 200 15.44 -13.77 -8.23
CA PHE A 200 14.77 -13.71 -9.53
C PHE A 200 15.74 -14.22 -10.60
N THR A 201 15.25 -14.42 -11.81
CA THR A 201 16.06 -14.84 -12.96
C THR A 201 16.03 -13.78 -14.06
N GLU A 202 17.18 -13.50 -14.67
CA GLU A 202 17.27 -12.74 -15.93
C GLU A 202 16.89 -13.68 -17.08
N ASP A 203 15.59 -13.81 -17.33
CA ASP A 203 14.96 -14.79 -18.22
C ASP A 203 14.64 -14.26 -19.62
N ASP A 204 15.00 -13.01 -19.92
CA ASP A 204 15.01 -12.45 -21.27
C ASP A 204 16.45 -12.45 -21.84
N ALA A 205 16.61 -12.83 -23.12
CA ALA A 205 17.94 -12.88 -23.75
C ALA A 205 18.52 -11.49 -24.06
N THR A 206 17.72 -10.42 -23.98
CA THR A 206 18.16 -9.05 -24.25
C THR A 206 19.10 -8.58 -23.14
N LYS A 207 20.28 -8.09 -23.52
CA LYS A 207 21.20 -7.42 -22.61
C LYS A 207 20.91 -5.92 -22.55
N LEU A 208 20.68 -5.38 -21.36
CA LEU A 208 20.26 -3.98 -21.18
C LEU A 208 21.27 -2.99 -21.75
N SER A 209 22.57 -3.20 -21.49
CA SER A 209 23.64 -2.30 -21.92
C SER A 209 23.75 -2.12 -23.44
N ASP A 210 23.12 -3.00 -24.22
CA ASP A 210 23.22 -2.99 -25.68
C ASP A 210 22.11 -2.12 -26.30
N ILE A 211 21.05 -1.81 -25.54
CA ILE A 211 19.86 -1.11 -26.02
C ILE A 211 19.48 0.12 -25.21
N PHE A 212 20.10 0.33 -24.05
CA PHE A 212 19.79 1.46 -23.18
C PHE A 212 21.04 2.01 -22.51
N ALA A 213 21.07 3.33 -22.29
CA ALA A 213 22.17 4.01 -21.63
C ALA A 213 21.69 4.94 -20.52
N VAL A 214 22.55 5.14 -19.53
CA VAL A 214 22.36 6.14 -18.47
C VAL A 214 23.59 7.03 -18.43
N GLU A 215 23.39 8.33 -18.20
CA GLU A 215 24.46 9.30 -17.98
C GLU A 215 24.16 10.15 -16.75
N ILE A 216 25.21 10.47 -16.00
CA ILE A 216 25.19 11.49 -14.95
C ILE A 216 26.03 12.67 -15.43
N ALA A 217 25.37 13.74 -15.86
CA ALA A 217 26.05 14.96 -16.30
C ALA A 217 26.45 15.86 -15.11
N ASP A 218 25.65 15.84 -14.04
CA ASP A 218 25.85 16.64 -12.82
C ASP A 218 26.05 15.74 -11.58
N PRO A 219 27.26 15.18 -11.39
CA PRO A 219 27.55 14.22 -10.30
C PRO A 219 27.51 14.85 -8.89
N ASP A 220 27.48 16.17 -8.78
CA ASP A 220 27.24 16.87 -7.50
C ASP A 220 25.77 16.81 -7.06
N LEU A 221 24.85 16.52 -7.99
CA LEU A 221 23.42 16.40 -7.73
C LEU A 221 22.89 14.96 -7.78
N CYS A 222 23.56 14.08 -8.52
CA CYS A 222 23.22 12.67 -8.63
C CYS A 222 24.49 11.84 -8.41
N SER A 223 24.59 11.13 -7.29
CA SER A 223 25.80 10.38 -6.93
C SER A 223 25.84 9.01 -7.60
N ARG A 224 24.67 8.41 -7.84
CA ARG A 224 24.50 7.10 -8.45
C ARG A 224 23.18 7.02 -9.20
N PHE A 225 23.18 6.38 -10.37
CA PHE A 225 21.99 6.13 -11.17
C PHE A 225 22.08 4.74 -11.77
N SER A 226 21.21 3.85 -11.28
CA SER A 226 21.11 2.46 -11.71
C SER A 226 19.77 2.21 -12.42
N THR A 227 19.78 1.40 -13.46
CA THR A 227 18.56 0.95 -14.15
C THR A 227 18.56 -0.55 -14.43
N ARG A 228 17.34 -1.10 -14.47
CA ARG A 228 17.04 -2.48 -14.89
C ARG A 228 15.83 -2.44 -15.83
N MET A 229 15.78 -3.34 -16.81
CA MET A 229 14.68 -3.39 -17.77
C MET A 229 13.87 -4.67 -17.65
N LEU A 230 12.56 -4.49 -17.81
CA LEU A 230 11.56 -5.54 -17.86
C LEU A 230 10.89 -5.53 -19.23
N LYS A 231 10.66 -6.70 -19.81
CA LYS A 231 9.96 -6.89 -21.07
C LYS A 231 8.71 -7.74 -20.88
N ASN A 232 7.85 -7.74 -21.91
CA ASN A 232 6.58 -8.48 -21.91
C ASN A 232 5.72 -8.15 -20.68
N VAL A 233 5.77 -6.90 -20.25
CA VAL A 233 5.10 -6.42 -19.05
C VAL A 233 3.59 -6.49 -19.26
N LYS A 234 2.89 -7.10 -18.31
CA LYS A 234 1.43 -7.21 -18.26
C LYS A 234 0.93 -6.29 -17.17
N ILE A 235 0.39 -5.15 -17.56
CA ILE A 235 -0.22 -4.20 -16.64
C ILE A 235 -1.55 -4.76 -16.13
N GLY A 236 -1.74 -4.69 -14.82
CA GLY A 236 -2.94 -5.19 -14.16
C GLY A 236 -2.96 -4.84 -12.67
N PRO A 237 -3.99 -5.28 -11.94
CA PRO A 237 -4.06 -5.06 -10.50
C PRO A 237 -2.95 -5.84 -9.77
N SER A 238 -2.41 -5.24 -8.70
CA SER A 238 -1.49 -5.91 -7.79
C SER A 238 -2.17 -7.04 -7.01
N PRO A 239 -1.44 -8.03 -6.48
CA PRO A 239 -1.98 -8.98 -5.51
C PRO A 239 -2.56 -8.26 -4.29
N GLU A 240 -3.63 -8.83 -3.71
CA GLU A 240 -4.36 -8.22 -2.60
C GLU A 240 -3.46 -7.86 -1.40
N TRP A 241 -2.51 -8.73 -1.05
CA TRP A 241 -1.58 -8.48 0.04
C TRP A 241 -0.74 -7.21 -0.16
N MET A 242 -0.38 -6.87 -1.41
CA MET A 242 0.41 -5.69 -1.73
C MET A 242 -0.45 -4.44 -1.65
N GLN A 243 -1.67 -4.51 -2.18
CA GLN A 243 -2.64 -3.44 -2.09
C GLN A 243 -2.92 -3.09 -0.62
N GLN A 244 -3.19 -4.10 0.22
CA GLN A 244 -3.43 -3.90 1.66
C GLN A 244 -2.24 -3.25 2.38
N ARG A 245 -1.00 -3.67 2.06
CA ARG A 245 0.21 -3.08 2.65
C ARG A 245 0.43 -1.62 2.21
N LEU A 246 0.16 -1.31 0.94
CA LEU A 246 0.23 0.07 0.42
C LEU A 246 -0.86 0.95 1.04
N GLU A 247 -2.11 0.46 1.09
CA GLU A 247 -3.22 1.19 1.72
C GLU A 247 -2.94 1.45 3.20
N GLY A 248 -2.41 0.46 3.93
CA GLY A 248 -1.96 0.61 5.31
C GLY A 248 -0.75 1.54 5.49
N ALA A 249 -0.06 1.90 4.41
CA ALA A 249 0.97 2.93 4.37
C ALA A 249 0.44 4.30 3.89
N GLY A 250 -0.88 4.42 3.67
CA GLY A 250 -1.52 5.63 3.15
C GLY A 250 -1.38 5.81 1.63
N ILE A 251 -0.94 4.79 0.90
CA ILE A 251 -0.70 4.83 -0.54
C ILE A 251 -1.83 4.10 -1.27
N ARG A 252 -2.48 4.79 -2.20
CA ARG A 252 -3.49 4.17 -3.08
C ARG A 252 -2.82 3.27 -4.12
N SER A 253 -3.32 2.05 -4.27
CA SER A 253 -2.94 1.14 -5.35
C SER A 253 -3.46 1.64 -6.71
N ILE A 254 -2.62 1.51 -7.74
CA ILE A 254 -2.88 1.97 -9.11
C ILE A 254 -2.80 0.78 -10.08
N ASN A 255 -1.60 0.22 -10.25
CA ASN A 255 -1.33 -0.97 -11.05
C ASN A 255 -0.06 -1.66 -10.53
N ASN A 256 0.14 -2.92 -10.91
CA ASN A 256 1.25 -3.75 -10.45
C ASN A 256 2.64 -3.12 -10.59
N VAL A 257 2.94 -2.39 -11.66
CA VAL A 257 4.26 -1.75 -11.85
C VAL A 257 4.45 -0.58 -10.89
N VAL A 258 3.49 0.35 -10.88
CA VAL A 258 3.54 1.54 -10.00
C VAL A 258 3.51 1.12 -8.53
N ASP A 259 2.67 0.16 -8.19
CA ASP A 259 2.54 -0.38 -6.84
C ASP A 259 3.82 -1.04 -6.37
N VAL A 260 4.53 -1.78 -7.23
CA VAL A 260 5.82 -2.38 -6.88
C VAL A 260 6.87 -1.29 -6.59
N THR A 261 6.93 -0.21 -7.36
CA THR A 261 7.86 0.89 -7.07
C THR A 261 7.57 1.56 -5.72
N ASN A 262 6.29 1.76 -5.40
CA ASN A 262 5.85 2.29 -4.11
C ASN A 262 6.13 1.29 -2.98
N PHE A 263 5.87 0.00 -3.21
CA PHE A 263 6.05 -1.05 -2.23
C PHE A 263 7.52 -1.16 -1.84
N VAL A 264 8.43 -1.19 -2.81
CA VAL A 264 9.88 -1.25 -2.56
C VAL A 264 10.38 0.02 -1.87
N MET A 265 9.85 1.19 -2.23
CA MET A 265 10.15 2.44 -1.53
C MET A 265 9.79 2.38 -0.03
N ILE A 266 8.62 1.83 0.31
CA ILE A 266 8.21 1.68 1.71
C ILE A 266 8.95 0.53 2.39
N GLU A 267 9.17 -0.60 1.70
CA GLU A 267 9.85 -1.78 2.25
C GLU A 267 11.31 -1.48 2.59
N LEU A 268 12.06 -0.93 1.63
CA LEU A 268 13.51 -0.75 1.70
C LEU A 268 13.94 0.69 1.97
N GLY A 269 13.03 1.68 1.84
CA GLY A 269 13.35 3.10 2.03
C GLY A 269 13.93 3.77 0.79
N HIS A 270 14.00 3.07 -0.34
CA HIS A 270 14.63 3.57 -1.57
C HIS A 270 13.57 3.91 -2.61
N PRO A 271 13.31 5.20 -2.89
CA PRO A 271 12.36 5.58 -3.93
C PRO A 271 12.80 5.08 -5.29
N MET A 272 11.84 4.64 -6.09
CA MET A 272 12.08 4.20 -7.46
C MET A 272 11.13 4.90 -8.43
N HIS A 273 11.46 4.83 -9.72
CA HIS A 273 10.57 5.22 -10.79
C HIS A 273 10.51 4.14 -11.88
N ALA A 274 9.43 4.14 -12.66
CA ALA A 274 9.25 3.26 -13.79
C ALA A 274 8.87 4.09 -15.02
N TYR A 275 9.64 3.93 -16.10
CA TYR A 275 9.43 4.60 -17.37
C TYR A 275 8.95 3.62 -18.43
N ASP A 276 8.05 4.06 -19.30
CA ASP A 276 7.76 3.34 -20.54
C ASP A 276 8.95 3.52 -21.50
N TYR A 277 9.68 2.43 -21.76
CA TYR A 277 10.86 2.43 -22.63
C TYR A 277 10.55 3.00 -24.03
N ASP A 278 9.38 2.72 -24.57
CA ASP A 278 9.03 3.14 -25.93
C ASP A 278 8.81 4.67 -26.03
N GLN A 279 8.66 5.35 -24.90
CA GLN A 279 8.50 6.80 -24.82
C GLN A 279 9.80 7.57 -24.53
N ILE A 280 10.92 6.89 -24.25
CA ILE A 280 12.20 7.53 -23.94
C ILE A 280 12.95 7.86 -25.25
N ALA A 281 13.08 9.15 -25.57
CA ALA A 281 13.79 9.55 -26.79
C ALA A 281 15.29 9.14 -26.73
N GLY A 282 15.77 8.53 -27.81
CA GLY A 282 17.16 8.09 -27.93
C GLY A 282 17.56 6.92 -27.01
N GLN A 283 16.61 6.33 -26.27
CA GLN A 283 16.83 5.21 -25.37
C GLN A 283 17.98 5.43 -24.37
N LYS A 284 17.97 6.63 -23.81
CA LYS A 284 18.96 7.09 -22.85
C LYS A 284 18.32 8.01 -21.83
N LEU A 285 18.67 7.83 -20.56
CA LEU A 285 18.34 8.77 -19.49
C LEU A 285 19.58 9.51 -19.00
N ILE A 286 19.42 10.79 -18.70
CA ILE A 286 20.48 11.72 -18.34
C ILE A 286 20.04 12.45 -17.08
N ALA A 287 20.74 12.21 -15.96
CA ALA A 287 20.61 13.03 -14.77
C ALA A 287 21.40 14.33 -14.97
N ARG A 288 20.69 15.44 -15.17
CA ARG A 288 21.29 16.75 -15.43
C ARG A 288 20.49 17.88 -14.80
N ARG A 289 21.11 19.04 -14.65
CA ARG A 289 20.39 20.28 -14.35
C ARG A 289 19.42 20.60 -15.48
N ALA A 290 18.24 21.08 -15.09
CA ALA A 290 17.26 21.61 -16.01
C ALA A 290 17.82 22.87 -16.68
N VAL A 291 17.48 23.08 -17.93
CA VAL A 291 17.77 24.35 -18.62
C VAL A 291 16.78 25.40 -18.12
N GLU A 292 17.23 26.64 -17.92
CA GLU A 292 16.32 27.71 -17.52
C GLU A 292 15.22 27.91 -18.57
N GLY A 293 13.96 27.91 -18.13
CA GLY A 293 12.80 28.01 -19.00
C GLY A 293 12.38 26.69 -19.67
N GLU A 294 13.09 25.57 -19.41
CA GLU A 294 12.70 24.23 -19.86
C GLU A 294 11.30 23.88 -19.36
N GLU A 295 10.49 23.31 -20.25
CA GLU A 295 9.13 22.88 -19.92
C GLU A 295 9.17 21.52 -19.21
N LEU A 296 8.49 21.45 -18.08
CA LEU A 296 8.36 20.27 -17.24
C LEU A 296 6.89 19.92 -17.15
N HIS A 297 6.48 18.85 -17.84
CA HIS A 297 5.13 18.31 -17.76
C HIS A 297 5.14 17.04 -16.91
N THR A 298 4.52 17.11 -15.74
CA THR A 298 4.56 16.04 -14.74
C THR A 298 3.24 15.28 -14.66
N LEU A 299 3.24 14.12 -13.99
CA LEU A 299 2.09 13.20 -13.85
C LEU A 299 0.80 13.82 -13.29
N ASP A 300 0.85 15.02 -12.71
CA ASP A 300 -0.30 15.80 -12.29
C ASP A 300 -0.92 16.66 -13.43
N ASP A 301 -0.58 16.37 -14.69
CA ASP A 301 -1.04 17.07 -15.90
C ASP A 301 -0.83 18.59 -15.81
N THR A 302 0.31 18.98 -15.21
CA THR A 302 0.65 20.38 -14.97
C THR A 302 2.00 20.74 -15.58
N SER A 303 2.00 21.71 -16.49
CA SER A 303 3.22 22.27 -17.08
C SER A 303 3.85 23.33 -16.16
N ARG A 304 5.16 23.20 -15.94
CA ARG A 304 5.99 24.12 -15.14
C ARG A 304 7.20 24.56 -15.95
N LYS A 305 7.75 25.73 -15.64
CA LYS A 305 9.03 26.17 -16.21
C LYS A 305 10.15 25.98 -15.20
N ALA A 306 11.20 25.28 -15.61
CA ALA A 306 12.37 25.08 -14.78
C ALA A 306 13.16 26.39 -14.57
N LYS A 307 13.81 26.50 -13.42
CA LYS A 307 14.61 27.69 -13.03
C LYS A 307 16.13 27.47 -13.13
N GLY A 308 16.59 26.50 -13.91
CA GLY A 308 18.03 26.28 -14.17
C GLY A 308 18.81 25.48 -13.10
N GLU A 309 18.35 25.46 -11.84
CA GLU A 309 19.05 24.78 -10.73
C GLU A 309 18.47 23.42 -10.33
N MET A 310 17.33 23.07 -10.90
CA MET A 310 16.59 21.85 -10.58
C MET A 310 17.26 20.65 -11.23
N LEU A 311 17.36 19.52 -10.53
CA LEU A 311 17.75 18.25 -11.14
C LEU A 311 16.55 17.67 -11.91
N VAL A 312 16.78 17.26 -13.15
CA VAL A 312 15.82 16.51 -13.95
C VAL A 312 16.44 15.21 -14.41
N ILE A 313 15.58 14.22 -14.61
CA ILE A 313 15.91 13.08 -15.45
C ILE A 313 15.41 13.42 -16.83
N ALA A 314 16.32 13.49 -17.80
CA ALA A 314 16.01 13.86 -19.18
C ALA A 314 16.30 12.71 -20.14
N ASP A 315 15.57 12.64 -21.24
CA ASP A 315 15.98 11.87 -22.40
C ASP A 315 16.89 12.71 -23.31
N THR A 316 17.13 12.27 -24.54
CA THR A 316 17.98 13.02 -25.48
C THR A 316 17.37 14.31 -26.02
N GLU A 317 16.07 14.53 -25.84
CA GLU A 317 15.32 15.65 -26.39
C GLU A 317 14.78 16.60 -25.31
N LYS A 318 14.29 16.08 -24.18
CA LYS A 318 13.56 16.84 -23.15
C LYS A 318 13.66 16.20 -21.76
N ALA A 319 13.20 16.93 -20.74
CA ALA A 319 13.01 16.37 -19.41
C ALA A 319 11.91 15.28 -19.41
N ALA A 320 12.23 14.13 -18.81
CA ALA A 320 11.33 13.00 -18.55
C ALA A 320 10.76 13.01 -17.13
N GLY A 321 11.15 13.98 -16.28
CA GLY A 321 10.60 14.16 -14.94
C GLY A 321 11.46 15.04 -14.04
N LEU A 322 10.87 15.45 -12.91
CA LEU A 322 11.59 16.10 -11.81
C LEU A 322 12.25 15.01 -10.95
N ALA A 323 13.58 14.94 -11.02
CA ALA A 323 14.35 13.89 -10.35
C ALA A 323 14.00 13.83 -8.86
N GLY A 324 13.66 12.63 -8.39
CA GLY A 324 13.32 12.35 -6.99
C GLY A 324 12.06 13.02 -6.44
N ILE A 325 11.24 13.66 -7.29
CA ILE A 325 10.02 14.37 -6.86
C ILE A 325 8.80 13.83 -7.56
N MET A 326 8.77 13.89 -8.89
CA MET A 326 7.62 13.49 -9.70
C MET A 326 8.03 13.14 -11.13
N GLY A 327 7.53 12.01 -11.62
CA GLY A 327 7.73 11.59 -13.01
C GLY A 327 7.12 12.56 -14.02
N GLY A 328 7.59 12.47 -15.26
CA GLY A 328 7.02 13.18 -16.40
C GLY A 328 5.80 12.46 -16.96
N PHE A 329 4.87 13.23 -17.50
CA PHE A 329 3.61 12.70 -18.03
C PHE A 329 3.83 11.80 -19.25
N GLU A 330 4.75 12.17 -20.16
CA GLU A 330 4.90 11.49 -21.45
C GLU A 330 5.57 10.11 -21.35
N THR A 331 6.24 9.82 -20.24
CA THR A 331 6.95 8.54 -20.03
C THR A 331 6.25 7.65 -18.99
N GLU A 332 5.01 8.01 -18.64
CA GLU A 332 4.24 7.29 -17.64
C GLU A 332 3.88 5.86 -18.06
N ILE A 333 3.69 5.00 -17.06
CA ILE A 333 3.20 3.64 -17.29
C ILE A 333 1.70 3.68 -17.58
N THR A 334 1.32 3.15 -18.73
CA THR A 334 -0.09 3.03 -19.16
C THR A 334 -0.46 1.57 -19.38
N ASP A 335 -1.75 1.28 -19.58
CA ASP A 335 -2.23 -0.08 -19.91
C ASP A 335 -1.62 -0.65 -21.21
N LYS A 336 -0.98 0.18 -22.04
CA LYS A 336 -0.32 -0.21 -23.29
C LYS A 336 1.17 -0.51 -23.12
N THR A 337 1.76 -0.15 -21.99
CA THR A 337 3.19 -0.29 -21.74
C THR A 337 3.57 -1.77 -21.71
N THR A 338 4.56 -2.16 -22.52
CA THR A 338 5.04 -3.56 -22.61
C THR A 338 6.51 -3.72 -22.23
N THR A 339 7.27 -2.63 -22.25
CA THR A 339 8.69 -2.60 -21.88
C THR A 339 8.89 -1.47 -20.88
N VAL A 340 9.44 -1.81 -19.71
CA VAL A 340 9.61 -0.87 -18.59
C VAL A 340 11.08 -0.74 -18.24
N VAL A 341 11.55 0.50 -18.07
CA VAL A 341 12.83 0.79 -17.44
C VAL A 341 12.58 1.21 -16.00
N LEU A 342 13.11 0.43 -15.05
CA LEU A 342 13.13 0.77 -13.64
C LEU A 342 14.33 1.68 -13.35
N GLU A 343 14.09 2.78 -12.64
CA GLU A 343 15.10 3.69 -12.11
C GLU A 343 15.25 3.49 -10.60
N SER A 344 16.51 3.48 -10.15
CA SER A 344 16.90 3.64 -8.76
C SER A 344 18.16 4.51 -8.69
N ALA A 345 18.09 5.64 -8.01
CA ALA A 345 19.13 6.65 -8.02
C ALA A 345 19.32 7.28 -6.64
N ASP A 346 20.48 7.92 -6.40
CA ASP A 346 20.75 8.73 -5.21
C ASP A 346 20.96 10.20 -5.59
N PHE A 347 20.07 11.05 -5.07
CA PHE A 347 20.01 12.47 -5.39
C PHE A 347 20.38 13.34 -4.18
N TYR A 348 21.00 14.49 -4.46
CA TYR A 348 21.39 15.45 -3.44
C TYR A 348 20.16 16.07 -2.75
N GLY A 349 19.86 15.62 -1.52
CA GLY A 349 18.67 16.00 -0.75
C GLY A 349 18.37 17.50 -0.66
N PRO A 350 19.36 18.40 -0.44
CA PRO A 350 19.12 19.84 -0.45
C PRO A 350 18.61 20.38 -1.79
N CYS A 351 19.02 19.79 -2.92
CA CYS A 351 18.46 20.14 -4.24
C CYS A 351 16.99 19.71 -4.32
N ILE A 352 16.68 18.46 -3.96
CA ILE A 352 15.32 17.93 -3.95
C ILE A 352 14.39 18.81 -3.10
N ARG A 353 14.80 19.15 -1.88
CA ARG A 353 14.03 20.02 -0.97
C ARG A 353 13.70 21.38 -1.58
N ARG A 354 14.69 22.03 -2.22
CA ARG A 354 14.50 23.35 -2.84
C ARG A 354 13.56 23.26 -4.03
N THR A 355 13.73 22.23 -4.87
CA THR A 355 12.90 22.01 -6.06
C THR A 355 11.46 21.68 -5.67
N ALA A 356 11.24 20.74 -4.74
CA ALA A 356 9.93 20.36 -4.22
C ALA A 356 9.14 21.58 -3.73
N ARG A 357 9.77 22.41 -2.88
CA ARG A 357 9.18 23.67 -2.39
C ARG A 357 8.92 24.69 -3.49
N ALA A 358 9.84 24.85 -4.44
CA ALA A 358 9.70 25.80 -5.54
C ALA A 358 8.55 25.42 -6.49
N CYS A 359 8.29 24.13 -6.66
CA CYS A 359 7.22 23.59 -7.50
C CYS A 359 5.89 23.41 -6.76
N GLY A 360 5.86 23.59 -5.44
CA GLY A 360 4.68 23.31 -4.61
C GLY A 360 4.33 21.82 -4.57
N LEU A 361 5.32 20.95 -4.78
CA LEU A 361 5.17 19.50 -4.82
C LEU A 361 5.79 18.88 -3.57
N SER A 362 5.11 17.93 -2.96
CA SER A 362 5.65 17.10 -1.89
C SER A 362 5.15 15.68 -2.11
N SER A 363 6.08 14.72 -2.24
CA SER A 363 5.77 13.32 -2.47
C SER A 363 6.49 12.43 -1.45
N GLU A 364 6.02 11.18 -1.33
CA GLU A 364 6.68 10.15 -0.51
C GLU A 364 8.15 9.93 -0.93
N ALA A 365 8.43 10.04 -2.23
CA ALA A 365 9.78 9.95 -2.77
C ALA A 365 10.63 11.17 -2.34
N SER A 366 10.12 12.39 -2.56
CA SER A 366 10.88 13.60 -2.24
C SER A 366 11.21 13.66 -0.75
N GLY A 367 10.26 13.29 0.13
CA GLY A 367 10.48 13.23 1.57
C GLY A 367 11.66 12.35 2.00
N ARG A 368 11.91 11.24 1.30
CA ARG A 368 13.05 10.34 1.57
C ARG A 368 14.36 10.93 1.06
N PHE A 369 14.40 11.36 -0.20
CA PHE A 369 15.59 11.99 -0.77
C PHE A 369 16.03 13.24 -0.01
N GLU A 370 15.09 14.06 0.46
CA GLU A 370 15.39 15.26 1.27
C GLU A 370 16.19 14.95 2.55
N ARG A 371 16.03 13.74 3.10
CA ARG A 371 16.69 13.27 4.32
C ARG A 371 17.95 12.47 4.05
N GLY A 372 18.25 12.19 2.78
CA GLY A 372 19.33 11.33 2.33
C GLY A 372 18.92 9.85 2.32
N ILE A 373 19.43 9.12 1.34
CA ILE A 373 19.24 7.68 1.21
C ILE A 373 20.59 6.98 1.09
N ASP A 374 20.60 5.66 1.23
CA ASP A 374 21.80 4.85 1.07
C ASP A 374 22.06 4.54 -0.41
N SER A 375 23.11 5.11 -0.99
CA SER A 375 23.50 4.89 -2.39
C SER A 375 23.83 3.43 -2.71
N GLU A 376 24.15 2.60 -1.72
CA GLU A 376 24.42 1.17 -1.93
C GLU A 376 23.15 0.34 -2.12
N THR A 377 21.99 0.92 -1.82
CA THR A 377 20.72 0.20 -1.91
C THR A 377 20.06 0.29 -3.29
N THR A 378 20.63 1.03 -4.26
CA THR A 378 20.01 1.21 -5.59
C THR A 378 19.80 -0.11 -6.32
N ILE A 379 20.84 -0.94 -6.44
CA ILE A 379 20.75 -2.24 -7.12
C ILE A 379 19.79 -3.17 -6.37
N LYS A 380 19.85 -3.16 -5.03
CA LYS A 380 18.97 -3.98 -4.20
C LYS A 380 17.49 -3.64 -4.42
N ALA A 381 17.16 -2.37 -4.58
CA ALA A 381 15.79 -1.92 -4.85
C ALA A 381 15.31 -2.38 -6.23
N LEU A 382 16.14 -2.21 -7.28
CA LEU A 382 15.84 -2.71 -8.63
C LEU A 382 15.58 -4.21 -8.66
N ASP A 383 16.45 -4.98 -8.00
CA ASP A 383 16.36 -6.43 -7.96
C ASP A 383 15.12 -6.89 -7.18
N ARG A 384 14.77 -6.20 -6.09
CA ARG A 384 13.53 -6.48 -5.34
C ARG A 384 12.29 -6.21 -6.18
N ALA A 385 12.26 -5.12 -6.94
CA ALA A 385 11.14 -4.82 -7.82
C ALA A 385 11.01 -5.83 -8.96
N ALA A 386 12.13 -6.21 -9.58
CA ALA A 386 12.15 -7.24 -10.62
C ALA A 386 11.66 -8.59 -10.09
N GLN A 387 12.09 -8.99 -8.89
CA GLN A 387 11.58 -10.19 -8.21
C GLN A 387 10.06 -10.13 -8.04
N LEU A 388 9.52 -9.06 -7.47
CA LEU A 388 8.09 -8.96 -7.19
C LEU A 388 7.25 -9.04 -8.47
N LEU A 389 7.68 -8.35 -9.54
CA LEU A 389 6.97 -8.39 -10.83
C LEU A 389 7.09 -9.77 -11.52
N GLN A 390 8.24 -10.44 -11.40
CA GLN A 390 8.43 -11.79 -11.94
C GLN A 390 7.61 -12.83 -11.16
N GLU A 391 7.54 -12.74 -9.83
CA GLU A 391 6.70 -13.62 -8.99
C GLU A 391 5.21 -13.50 -9.32
N MET A 392 4.76 -12.33 -9.79
CA MET A 392 3.41 -12.12 -10.30
C MET A 392 3.19 -12.69 -11.72
N GLY A 393 4.24 -13.20 -12.38
CA GLY A 393 4.21 -13.60 -13.79
C GLY A 393 3.94 -12.42 -14.74
N ALA A 394 4.27 -11.20 -14.29
CA ALA A 394 3.92 -9.97 -14.96
C ALA A 394 4.96 -9.52 -15.99
N CYS A 395 6.18 -10.08 -16.01
CA CYS A 395 7.23 -9.67 -16.94
C CYS A 395 8.30 -10.76 -17.15
N THR A 396 9.18 -10.54 -18.12
CA THR A 396 10.52 -11.14 -18.22
C THR A 396 11.58 -10.08 -17.88
N VAL A 397 12.71 -10.48 -17.33
CA VAL A 397 13.79 -9.59 -16.85
C VAL A 397 14.99 -9.65 -17.80
N CYS A 398 15.42 -8.51 -18.32
CA CYS A 398 16.59 -8.40 -19.19
C CYS A 398 17.90 -8.68 -18.44
N GLN A 399 18.93 -9.08 -19.20
CA GLN A 399 20.26 -9.38 -18.66
C GLN A 399 21.01 -8.12 -18.24
N GLY A 400 21.56 -8.19 -17.03
CA GLY A 400 22.39 -7.15 -16.44
C GLY A 400 21.64 -5.88 -16.02
N ILE A 401 22.43 -4.92 -15.58
CA ILE A 401 22.01 -3.58 -15.14
C ILE A 401 22.88 -2.54 -15.85
N VAL A 402 22.37 -1.32 -15.99
CA VAL A 402 23.19 -0.16 -16.32
C VAL A 402 23.33 0.65 -15.04
N ASP A 403 24.54 0.71 -14.49
CA ASP A 403 24.85 1.39 -13.23
C ASP A 403 25.96 2.42 -13.45
N VAL A 404 25.64 3.68 -13.17
CA VAL A 404 26.60 4.79 -13.22
C VAL A 404 26.85 5.24 -11.79
N TYR A 405 28.03 4.93 -11.26
CA TYR A 405 28.46 5.32 -9.92
C TYR A 405 29.87 5.97 -9.99
N PRO A 406 29.96 7.29 -10.20
CA PRO A 406 31.25 7.94 -10.48
C PRO A 406 32.26 7.89 -9.32
N ASN A 407 31.79 7.85 -8.07
CA ASN A 407 32.62 7.82 -6.85
C ASN A 407 32.11 6.76 -5.86
N PRO A 408 32.42 5.47 -6.07
CA PRO A 408 32.00 4.36 -5.23
C PRO A 408 32.76 4.23 -3.91
#